data_AF-A0AAD6Y487-F1
#
_entry.id   AF-A0AAD6Y487-F1
#
_cell.length_a   1.000
_cell.length_b   1.000
_cell.length_c   1.000
_cell.angle_alpha   90.00
_cell.angle_beta   90.00
_cell.angle_gamma   90.00
#
_symmetry.space_group_name_H-M   'P 1'
#
loop_
_entity.id
_entity.type
_entity.pdbx_description
1 polymer ?
#
loop_
_entity_poly.entity_id
_entity_poly.type
_entity_poly.pdbx_seq_one_letter_code
_entity_poly.pdbx_strand_id
1 'polypeptide(L)'
;PVPYCLHFGSRWPNYTLTANDYNIYVEARREFLLSDRGYLALHAGGIIARLARLVIPCPTYEARRAFDPDDAQGILRVSSVRALVYDCLTEEEEDLICGVYAIATSTASGKQERRLSWWPQPAAFAQSGHNVGWWTHNCEDWFHRQLDKMEAGQAVLRTQQQWRSHIAF
;
A
#
# COMPACT_ATOMS: atom_id res chain seq x y z
N PRO A 1 4.57 -17.63 -12.39
CA PRO A 1 3.96 -17.61 -11.03
C PRO A 1 3.70 -16.16 -10.63
N VAL A 2 2.43 -15.80 -10.39
CA VAL A 2 2.07 -14.50 -9.81
C VAL A 2 2.81 -14.41 -8.47
N PRO A 3 3.53 -13.32 -8.15
CA PRO A 3 4.08 -13.17 -6.82
C PRO A 3 2.91 -13.30 -5.85
N TYR A 4 2.95 -14.34 -5.01
CA TYR A 4 2.01 -14.48 -3.91
C TYR A 4 2.13 -13.19 -3.11
N CYS A 5 1.08 -12.37 -3.10
CA CYS A 5 1.08 -11.18 -2.28
C CYS A 5 1.29 -11.64 -0.84
N LEU A 6 2.44 -11.26 -0.27
CA LEU A 6 2.79 -11.55 1.11
C LEU A 6 1.86 -10.71 1.99
N HIS A 7 0.66 -11.22 2.26
CA HIS A 7 -0.13 -10.67 3.36
C HIS A 7 0.70 -10.85 4.64
N PHE A 8 0.70 -9.86 5.54
CA PHE A 8 1.40 -10.00 6.81
C PHE A 8 0.80 -11.10 7.71
N GLY A 9 -0.34 -11.69 7.29
CA GLY A 9 -1.01 -12.83 7.90
C GLY A 9 -1.85 -12.44 9.10
N SER A 10 -2.60 -13.42 9.62
CA SER A 10 -3.37 -13.24 10.85
C SER A 10 -2.44 -13.30 12.07
N ARG A 11 -2.62 -12.36 13.00
CA ARG A 11 -1.96 -12.32 14.31
C ARG A 11 -2.94 -12.72 15.41
N TRP A 12 -2.42 -13.31 16.48
CA TRP A 12 -3.22 -13.73 17.62
C TRP A 12 -3.89 -12.54 18.34
N PRO A 13 -4.98 -12.80 19.08
CA PRO A 13 -5.63 -11.75 19.86
C PRO A 13 -4.64 -11.07 20.81
N ASN A 14 -4.75 -9.74 20.90
CA ASN A 14 -3.87 -8.87 21.72
C ASN A 14 -2.40 -8.81 21.30
N TYR A 15 -2.05 -9.26 20.08
CA TYR A 15 -0.70 -9.06 19.56
C TYR A 15 -0.37 -7.57 19.46
N THR A 16 0.75 -7.17 20.06
CA THR A 16 1.29 -5.82 19.97
C THR A 16 2.41 -5.81 18.94
N LEU A 17 2.25 -5.00 17.90
CA LEU A 17 3.25 -4.87 16.84
C LEU A 17 4.49 -4.16 17.37
N THR A 18 5.64 -4.66 16.94
CA THR A 18 6.96 -4.24 17.40
C THR A 18 7.67 -3.39 16.34
N ALA A 19 8.81 -2.79 16.70
CA ALA A 19 9.71 -2.16 15.73
C ALA A 19 10.18 -3.14 14.65
N ASN A 20 10.32 -4.44 14.99
CA ASN A 20 10.67 -5.46 14.02
C ASN A 20 9.56 -5.69 12.99
N ASP A 21 8.29 -5.65 13.40
CA ASP A 21 7.16 -5.75 12.47
C ASP A 21 7.12 -4.57 11.50
N TYR A 22 7.46 -3.36 11.99
CA TYR A 22 7.59 -2.19 11.14
C TYR A 22 8.71 -2.37 10.10
N ASN A 23 9.89 -2.85 10.50
CA ASN A 23 11.00 -3.11 9.57
C ASN A 23 10.62 -4.17 8.52
N ILE A 24 9.97 -5.26 8.93
CA ILE A 24 9.45 -6.28 8.02
C ILE A 24 8.47 -5.67 7.01
N TYR A 25 7.58 -4.80 7.47
CA TYR A 25 6.66 -4.08 6.60
C TYR A 25 7.39 -3.17 5.59
N VAL A 26 8.35 -2.37 6.05
CA VAL A 26 9.10 -1.44 5.19
C VAL A 26 9.83 -2.19 4.08
N GLU A 27 10.50 -3.29 4.42
CA GLU A 27 11.21 -4.14 3.45
C GLU A 27 10.26 -4.82 2.47
N ALA A 28 9.17 -5.42 2.95
CA ALA A 28 8.19 -6.08 2.08
C ALA A 28 7.52 -5.09 1.11
N ARG A 29 7.17 -3.89 1.59
CA ARG A 29 6.65 -2.82 0.74
C ARG A 29 7.70 -2.40 -0.30
N ARG A 30 8.96 -2.23 0.11
CA ARG A 30 10.05 -1.83 -0.78
C ARG A 30 10.25 -2.86 -1.90
N GLU A 31 10.28 -4.14 -1.55
CA GLU A 31 10.40 -5.24 -2.51
C GLU A 31 9.24 -5.23 -3.52
N PHE A 32 8.00 -5.09 -3.06
CA PHE A 32 6.83 -5.00 -3.93
C PHE A 32 6.87 -3.78 -4.87
N LEU A 33 7.18 -2.60 -4.34
CA LEU A 33 7.23 -1.36 -5.12
C LEU A 33 8.35 -1.36 -6.18
N LEU A 34 9.40 -2.17 -5.99
CA LEU A 34 10.47 -2.36 -6.97
C LEU A 34 10.19 -3.50 -7.96
N SER A 35 9.10 -4.25 -7.79
CA SER A 35 8.67 -5.29 -8.74
C SER A 35 8.01 -4.68 -9.99
N ASP A 36 7.81 -5.51 -11.02
CA ASP A 36 7.12 -5.11 -12.26
C ASP A 36 5.71 -4.52 -12.00
N ARG A 37 5.05 -4.95 -10.92
CA ARG A 37 3.71 -4.45 -10.54
C ARG A 37 3.75 -3.17 -9.72
N GLY A 38 4.90 -2.82 -9.12
CA GLY A 38 5.06 -1.60 -8.32
C GLY A 38 4.80 -0.31 -9.10
N TYR A 39 4.98 -0.31 -10.42
CA TYR A 39 4.67 0.83 -11.29
C TYR A 39 3.18 1.21 -11.26
N LEU A 40 2.26 0.25 -11.07
CA LEU A 40 0.82 0.53 -10.94
C LEU A 40 0.53 1.44 -9.72
N ALA A 41 1.35 1.34 -8.67
CA ALA A 41 1.22 2.19 -7.49
C ALA A 41 1.50 3.67 -7.78
N LEU A 42 2.34 3.99 -8.77
CA LEU A 42 2.57 5.39 -9.19
C LEU A 42 1.30 6.02 -9.79
N HIS A 43 0.44 5.20 -10.41
CA HIS A 43 -0.79 5.64 -11.08
C HIS A 43 -2.04 5.58 -10.20
N ALA A 44 -1.98 4.89 -9.05
CA ALA A 44 -3.09 4.78 -8.11
C ALA A 44 -3.53 6.12 -7.47
N GLY A 45 -2.68 7.15 -7.56
CA GLY A 45 -2.91 8.44 -6.90
C GLY A 45 -2.85 8.36 -5.37
N GLY A 46 -3.18 9.49 -4.72
CA GLY A 46 -3.29 9.58 -3.27
C GLY A 46 -2.09 9.04 -2.48
N ILE A 47 -2.40 8.33 -1.38
CA ILE A 47 -1.39 7.79 -0.46
C ILE A 47 -0.51 6.72 -1.10
N ILE A 48 -1.07 5.83 -1.94
CA ILE A 48 -0.32 4.76 -2.60
C ILE A 48 0.74 5.37 -3.53
N ALA A 49 0.36 6.34 -4.36
CA ALA A 49 1.32 7.00 -5.25
C ALA A 49 2.37 7.80 -4.48
N ARG A 50 2.05 8.34 -3.30
CA ARG A 50 3.06 8.99 -2.45
C ARG A 50 4.05 7.98 -1.87
N LEU A 51 3.57 6.83 -1.40
CA LEU A 51 4.40 5.72 -0.90
C LEU A 51 5.30 5.15 -1.99
N ALA A 52 4.76 4.97 -3.20
CA ALA A 52 5.54 4.54 -4.37
C ALA A 52 6.71 5.48 -4.65
N ARG A 53 6.47 6.80 -4.63
CA ARG A 53 7.51 7.83 -4.84
C ARG A 53 8.58 7.92 -3.75
N LEU A 54 8.39 7.28 -2.59
CA LEU A 54 9.47 7.14 -1.60
C LEU A 54 10.55 6.16 -2.05
N VAL A 55 10.15 5.16 -2.84
CA VAL A 55 11.02 4.01 -3.17
C VAL A 55 11.48 4.07 -4.61
N ILE A 56 10.56 4.40 -5.53
CA ILE A 56 10.82 4.45 -6.96
C ILE A 56 11.43 5.83 -7.27
N PRO A 57 12.72 5.91 -7.66
CA PRO A 57 13.34 7.17 -8.06
C PRO A 57 12.58 7.78 -9.23
N CYS A 58 12.66 9.12 -9.36
CA CYS A 58 11.99 9.94 -10.38
C CYS A 58 11.63 9.14 -11.66
N PRO A 59 10.34 9.03 -12.02
CA PRO A 59 9.88 8.22 -13.17
C PRO A 59 10.29 8.80 -14.54
N THR A 60 11.36 9.61 -14.58
CA THR A 60 11.99 10.07 -15.82
C THR A 60 12.45 8.86 -16.63
N TYR A 61 11.65 8.58 -17.66
CA TYR A 61 12.04 7.97 -18.93
C TYR A 61 12.30 6.45 -18.98
N GLU A 62 12.48 5.75 -17.86
CA GLU A 62 12.76 4.30 -17.91
C GLU A 62 11.50 3.39 -17.99
N ALA A 63 10.29 3.96 -18.00
CA ALA A 63 9.06 3.22 -18.28
C ALA A 63 8.75 3.06 -19.79
N ARG A 64 9.74 3.30 -20.67
CA ARG A 64 9.61 3.14 -22.13
C ARG A 64 10.00 1.74 -22.63
N ARG A 65 9.81 0.70 -21.81
CA ARG A 65 10.17 -0.69 -22.17
C ARG A 65 9.02 -1.59 -22.59
N ALA A 66 7.81 -1.06 -22.80
CA ALA A 66 6.70 -1.86 -23.34
C ALA A 66 5.61 -1.05 -24.07
N PHE A 67 5.97 0.04 -24.77
CA PHE A 67 5.03 0.69 -25.70
C PHE A 67 5.61 0.59 -27.11
N ASP A 68 5.31 -0.53 -27.77
CA ASP A 68 5.47 -0.67 -29.22
C ASP A 68 4.25 -0.02 -29.88
N PRO A 69 4.40 1.06 -30.66
CA PRO A 69 3.28 1.81 -31.23
C PRO A 69 2.48 1.05 -32.30
N ASP A 70 2.97 -0.09 -32.80
CA ASP A 70 2.21 -0.98 -33.68
C ASP A 70 1.33 -1.99 -32.91
N ASP A 71 1.47 -2.07 -31.58
CA ASP A 71 0.69 -2.96 -30.73
C ASP A 71 -0.46 -2.17 -30.09
N ALA A 72 -1.54 -2.03 -30.85
CA ALA A 72 -2.78 -1.35 -30.42
C ALA A 72 -3.49 -2.03 -29.22
N GLN A 73 -2.87 -3.04 -28.60
CA GLN A 73 -3.28 -3.67 -27.36
C GLN A 73 -2.00 -3.93 -26.55
N GLY A 74 -1.84 -3.32 -25.38
CA GLY A 74 -0.61 -3.37 -24.59
C GLY A 74 -0.16 -4.79 -24.20
N ILE A 75 0.63 -5.44 -25.05
CA ILE A 75 1.24 -6.74 -24.77
C ILE A 75 2.66 -6.50 -24.29
N LEU A 76 2.86 -6.64 -22.98
CA LEU A 76 4.18 -6.94 -22.43
C LEU A 76 4.53 -8.37 -22.87
N ARG A 77 5.61 -8.56 -23.62
CA ARG A 77 6.10 -9.90 -24.00
C ARG A 77 6.54 -10.67 -22.75
N VAL A 78 5.61 -11.42 -22.17
CA VAL A 78 5.88 -12.39 -21.11
C VAL A 78 6.00 -13.76 -21.74
N SER A 79 7.16 -14.39 -21.62
CA SER A 79 7.32 -15.79 -21.97
C SER A 79 6.42 -16.63 -21.05
N SER A 80 5.53 -17.38 -21.68
CA SER A 80 4.68 -18.47 -21.15
C SER A 80 3.57 -18.12 -20.14
N VAL A 81 2.36 -18.15 -20.71
CA VAL A 81 1.08 -18.61 -20.17
C VAL A 81 0.41 -17.74 -19.09
N ARG A 82 -0.61 -17.00 -19.54
CA ARG A 82 -1.66 -16.26 -18.79
C ARG A 82 -1.18 -15.01 -18.03
N ALA A 83 -0.92 -13.94 -18.78
CA ALA A 83 -0.99 -12.59 -18.23
C ALA A 83 -2.44 -12.08 -18.41
N LEU A 84 -3.26 -12.18 -17.36
CA LEU A 84 -4.35 -11.21 -17.19
C LEU A 84 -3.65 -9.92 -16.76
N VAL A 85 -3.49 -8.99 -17.71
CA VAL A 85 -2.91 -7.67 -17.45
C VAL A 85 -3.95 -6.90 -16.65
N TYR A 86 -3.80 -6.88 -15.32
CA TYR A 86 -4.59 -5.98 -14.48
C TYR A 86 -3.96 -4.59 -14.54
N ASP A 87 -4.70 -3.61 -15.07
CA ASP A 87 -4.29 -2.19 -15.15
C ASP A 87 -4.35 -1.46 -13.79
N CYS A 88 -4.72 -2.17 -12.73
CA CYS A 88 -4.82 -1.64 -11.37
C CYS A 88 -4.22 -2.60 -10.34
N LEU A 89 -3.94 -2.06 -9.15
CA LEU A 89 -3.55 -2.85 -7.98
C LEU A 89 -4.74 -3.70 -7.50
N THR A 90 -4.46 -4.90 -7.01
CA THR A 90 -5.46 -5.72 -6.30
C THR A 90 -5.60 -5.24 -4.84
N GLU A 91 -6.69 -5.61 -4.16
CA GLU A 91 -6.88 -5.27 -2.73
C GLU A 91 -5.71 -5.79 -1.87
N GLU A 92 -5.19 -6.98 -2.18
CA GLU A 92 -4.05 -7.57 -1.46
C GLU A 92 -2.75 -6.76 -1.63
N GLU A 93 -2.57 -6.14 -2.80
CA GLU A 93 -1.42 -5.28 -3.07
C GLU A 93 -1.56 -3.93 -2.39
N GLU A 94 -2.76 -3.35 -2.41
CA GLU A 94 -3.05 -2.15 -1.62
C GLU A 94 -2.83 -2.40 -0.13
N ASP A 95 -3.25 -3.56 0.37
CA ASP A 95 -3.04 -4.02 1.74
C ASP A 95 -1.56 -4.14 2.10
N LEU A 96 -0.77 -4.75 1.21
CA LEU A 96 0.67 -4.87 1.38
C LEU A 96 1.34 -3.49 1.43
N ILE A 97 1.01 -2.60 0.48
CA ILE A 97 1.56 -1.25 0.41
C ILE A 97 1.21 -0.44 1.67
N CYS A 98 -0.05 -0.54 2.12
CA CYS A 98 -0.55 0.18 3.30
C CYS A 98 -0.16 -0.48 4.63
N GLY A 99 0.41 -1.69 4.60
CA GLY A 99 0.87 -2.40 5.79
C GLY A 99 -0.27 -2.92 6.65
N VAL A 100 -1.22 -3.63 6.05
CA VAL A 100 -2.41 -4.16 6.73
C VAL A 100 -2.12 -5.49 7.42
N TYR A 101 -2.48 -5.58 8.70
CA TYR A 101 -2.45 -6.79 9.52
C TYR A 101 -3.88 -7.18 9.89
N ALA A 102 -4.20 -8.47 9.80
CA ALA A 102 -5.41 -9.02 10.37
C ALA A 102 -5.12 -9.51 11.79
N ILE A 103 -5.83 -8.99 12.79
CA ILE A 103 -5.68 -9.42 14.19
C ILE A 103 -6.97 -10.11 14.61
N ALA A 104 -6.89 -11.38 15.00
CA ALA A 104 -8.05 -12.10 15.49
C ALA A 104 -8.64 -11.40 16.73
N THR A 105 -9.96 -11.18 16.76
CA THR A 105 -10.63 -10.51 17.89
C THR A 105 -11.09 -11.49 18.97
N SER A 106 -11.11 -12.78 18.68
CA SER A 106 -11.48 -13.85 19.61
C SER A 106 -10.73 -15.14 19.31
N THR A 107 -10.53 -15.97 20.34
CA THR A 107 -10.06 -17.36 20.21
C THR A 107 -11.19 -18.34 19.92
N ALA A 108 -12.46 -17.92 20.07
CA ALA A 108 -13.63 -18.72 19.74
C ALA A 108 -13.90 -18.68 18.23
N SER A 109 -14.53 -19.75 17.72
CA SER A 109 -14.77 -20.13 16.32
C SER A 109 -15.46 -19.11 15.38
N GLY A 110 -15.60 -17.84 15.78
CA GLY A 110 -16.00 -16.75 14.90
C GLY A 110 -14.78 -16.11 14.21
N LYS A 111 -14.79 -16.08 12.88
CA LYS A 111 -13.81 -15.38 12.02
C LYS A 111 -13.95 -13.86 12.12
N GLN A 112 -13.90 -13.29 13.33
CA GLN A 112 -13.82 -11.85 13.49
C GLN A 112 -12.36 -11.44 13.60
N GLU A 113 -11.94 -10.61 12.65
CA GLU A 113 -10.60 -10.06 12.58
C GLU A 113 -10.67 -8.54 12.49
N ARG A 114 -9.78 -7.88 13.21
CA ARG A 114 -9.57 -6.44 13.14
C ARG A 114 -8.44 -6.17 12.17
N ARG A 115 -8.73 -5.46 11.08
CA ARG A 115 -7.71 -4.98 10.14
C ARG A 115 -7.10 -3.68 10.68
N LEU A 116 -5.81 -3.73 10.98
CA LEU A 116 -5.00 -2.60 11.44
C LEU A 116 -3.95 -2.29 10.39
N SER A 117 -3.66 -1.02 10.15
CA SER A 117 -2.67 -0.64 9.15
C SER A 117 -1.75 0.48 9.57
N TRP A 118 -0.55 0.47 8.97
CA TRP A 118 0.48 1.49 9.10
C TRP A 118 0.12 2.79 8.38
N TRP A 119 -0.56 2.69 7.24
CA TRP A 119 -1.11 3.80 6.46
C TRP A 119 -2.60 3.63 6.22
N PRO A 120 -3.38 4.70 6.01
CA PRO A 120 -4.77 4.58 5.59
C PRO A 120 -4.85 3.87 4.23
N GLN A 121 -5.84 2.99 4.05
CA GLN A 121 -6.13 2.46 2.72
C GLN A 121 -6.70 3.57 1.82
N PRO A 122 -6.64 3.41 0.48
CA PRO A 122 -7.18 4.39 -0.46
C PRO A 122 -8.62 4.81 -0.15
N ALA A 123 -9.48 3.85 0.21
CA ALA A 123 -10.87 4.13 0.55
C ALA A 123 -11.03 5.03 1.81
N ALA A 124 -10.15 4.90 2.81
CA ALA A 124 -10.17 5.79 3.96
C ALA A 124 -9.58 7.16 3.63
N PHE A 125 -8.47 7.20 2.89
CA PHE A 125 -7.84 8.44 2.45
C PHE A 125 -8.74 9.26 1.52
N ALA A 126 -9.45 8.61 0.60
CA ALA A 126 -10.35 9.26 -0.34
C ALA A 126 -11.56 9.94 0.32
N GLN A 127 -11.97 9.47 1.50
CA GLN A 127 -13.08 10.05 2.26
C GLN A 127 -12.62 11.14 3.24
N SER A 128 -11.34 11.49 3.23
CA SER A 128 -10.77 12.50 4.10
C SER A 128 -10.88 13.90 3.50
N GLY A 129 -10.77 14.93 4.36
CA GLY A 129 -10.66 16.32 3.92
C GLY A 129 -9.37 16.62 3.11
N HIS A 130 -8.44 15.67 3.06
CA HIS A 130 -7.22 15.76 2.25
C HIS A 130 -7.43 15.32 0.79
N ASN A 131 -8.54 14.68 0.45
CA ASN A 131 -8.81 14.24 -0.91
C ASN A 131 -9.46 15.36 -1.75
N VAL A 132 -8.67 16.34 -2.17
CA VAL A 132 -9.11 17.43 -3.05
C VAL A 132 -8.78 17.20 -4.54
N GLY A 133 -8.44 15.95 -4.91
CA GLY A 133 -8.10 15.56 -6.28
C GLY A 133 -6.61 15.68 -6.66
N TRP A 134 -5.79 16.29 -5.80
CA TRP A 134 -4.32 16.29 -5.94
C TRP A 134 -3.64 16.23 -4.58
N TRP A 135 -2.34 15.92 -4.57
CA TRP A 135 -1.54 15.86 -3.36
C TRP A 135 -1.15 17.28 -2.91
N THR A 136 -1.79 17.79 -1.85
CA THR A 136 -1.58 19.15 -1.35
C THR A 136 -0.41 19.23 -0.37
N HIS A 137 0.03 20.46 -0.06
CA HIS A 137 0.99 20.72 1.02
C HIS A 137 0.53 20.13 2.37
N ASN A 138 -0.76 20.27 2.71
CA ASN A 138 -1.32 19.68 3.92
C ASN A 138 -1.22 18.14 3.92
N CYS A 139 -1.39 17.50 2.76
CA CYS A 139 -1.18 16.05 2.62
C CYS A 139 0.27 15.68 2.89
N GLU A 140 1.22 16.42 2.35
CA GLU A 140 2.66 16.19 2.55
C GLU A 140 3.06 16.39 4.02
N ASP A 141 2.59 17.46 4.67
CA ASP A 141 2.86 17.74 6.08
C ASP A 141 2.28 16.68 7.01
N TRP A 142 1.06 16.20 6.72
CA TRP A 142 0.48 15.07 7.44
C TRP A 142 1.29 13.79 7.22
N PHE A 143 1.71 13.53 5.98
CA PHE A 143 2.46 12.33 5.61
C PHE A 143 3.81 12.26 6.32
N HIS A 144 4.60 13.35 6.30
CA HIS A 144 5.88 13.41 7.00
C HIS A 144 5.69 13.26 8.52
N ARG A 145 4.72 13.95 9.14
CA ARG A 145 4.43 13.77 10.57
C ARG A 145 4.05 12.33 10.92
N GLN A 146 3.35 11.63 10.04
CA GLN A 146 3.01 10.23 10.25
C GLN A 146 4.25 9.34 10.07
N LEU A 147 5.08 9.59 9.05
CA LEU A 147 6.33 8.88 8.83
C LEU A 147 7.28 9.02 10.03
N ASP A 148 7.51 10.24 10.51
CA ASP A 148 8.37 10.53 11.66
C ASP A 148 7.92 9.75 12.91
N LYS A 149 6.60 9.69 13.15
CA LYS A 149 6.05 8.89 14.26
C LYS A 149 6.31 7.40 14.09
N MET A 150 6.26 6.89 12.86
CA MET A 150 6.51 5.48 12.60
C MET A 150 7.99 5.14 12.81
N GLU A 151 8.89 5.98 12.29
CA GLU A 151 10.34 5.81 12.47
C GLU A 151 10.77 5.96 13.94
N ALA A 152 10.11 6.85 14.69
CA ALA A 152 10.32 6.99 16.13
C ALA A 152 9.70 5.87 16.99
N GLY A 153 9.00 4.90 16.38
CA GLY A 153 8.30 3.83 17.10
C GLY A 153 7.09 4.31 17.92
N GLN A 154 6.57 5.51 17.63
CA GLN A 154 5.44 6.15 18.32
C GLN A 154 4.11 6.01 17.56
N ALA A 155 4.14 5.45 16.35
CA ALA A 155 2.93 5.29 15.55
C ALA A 155 2.02 4.19 16.10
N VAL A 156 0.74 4.54 16.21
CA VAL A 156 -0.33 3.60 16.54
C VAL A 156 -0.95 3.11 15.24
N LEU A 157 -1.01 1.79 15.05
CA LEU A 157 -1.79 1.25 13.93
C LEU A 157 -3.28 1.51 14.14
N ARG A 158 -3.97 1.77 13.05
CA ARG A 158 -5.38 2.18 13.08
C ARG A 158 -6.21 1.29 12.18
N THR A 159 -7.47 1.09 12.57
CA THR A 159 -8.49 0.57 11.66
C THR A 159 -8.84 1.62 10.61
N GLN A 160 -9.50 1.23 9.52
CA GLN A 160 -9.96 2.19 8.51
C GLN A 160 -10.90 3.26 9.10
N GLN A 161 -11.74 2.89 10.06
CA GLN A 161 -12.61 3.86 10.76
C GLN A 161 -11.80 4.87 11.59
N GLN A 162 -10.78 4.39 12.31
CA GLN A 162 -9.89 5.25 13.08
C GLN A 162 -9.06 6.15 12.17
N TRP A 163 -8.60 5.62 11.02
CA TRP A 163 -7.93 6.41 10.01
C TRP A 163 -8.80 7.56 9.54
N ARG A 164 -10.03 7.29 9.09
CA ARG A 164 -10.99 8.34 8.66
C ARG A 164 -11.11 9.48 9.67
N SER A 165 -11.21 9.15 10.97
CA SER A 165 -11.32 10.17 12.02
C SER A 165 -10.01 10.93 12.25
N HIS A 166 -8.86 10.27 12.05
CA HIS A 166 -7.52 10.84 12.28
C HIS A 166 -7.00 11.67 11.10
N ILE A 167 -7.59 11.50 9.92
CA ILE A 167 -7.24 12.24 8.69
C ILE A 167 -8.39 13.14 8.21
N ALA A 168 -9.56 13.09 8.86
CA ALA A 168 -10.59 14.09 8.66
C ALA A 168 -10.13 15.40 9.29
N PHE A 169 -10.08 16.46 8.49
CA PHE A 169 -10.03 17.83 8.99
C PHE A 169 -11.43 18.34 9.25
#